data_AF-A0AAN9ZEH1-F1
#
_entry.id   AF-A0AAN9ZEH1-F1
#
_cell.length_a   1.000
_cell.length_b   1.000
_cell.length_c   1.000
_cell.angle_alpha   90.00
_cell.angle_beta   90.00
_cell.angle_gamma   90.00
#
_symmetry.space_group_name_H-M   'P 1'
#
loop_
_entity.id
_entity.type
_entity.pdbx_description
1 polymer ?
#
loop_
_entity_poly.entity_id
_entity_poly.type
_entity_poly.pdbx_seq_one_letter_code
_entity_poly.pdbx_strand_id
1 'polypeptide(L)'
;MEIMEDGNLMDRVRILLQRDLEYYEAHQAVLQENLCPEVVGGMLDFPHYASFAAVKLALWWEEAWEAAFQRPSGLLALGADDAEDFSDDE
;
A
#
# COMPACT_ATOMS: atom_id res chain seq x y z
N MET A 1 -3.98 -5.38 -14.07
CA MET A 1 -3.73 -4.07 -14.70
C MET A 1 -2.26 -3.76 -14.46
N GLU A 2 -1.44 -3.83 -15.51
CA GLU A 2 -0.01 -3.52 -15.39
C GLU A 2 0.17 -2.00 -15.45
N ILE A 3 0.65 -1.44 -14.34
CA ILE A 3 1.09 -0.04 -14.28
C ILE A 3 2.54 -0.05 -14.75
N MET A 4 2.92 0.86 -15.65
CA MET A 4 4.30 0.92 -16.16
C MET A 4 5.28 1.10 -14.98
N GLU A 5 6.14 0.11 -14.77
CA GLU A 5 7.03 -0.01 -13.61
C GLU A 5 8.28 0.88 -13.68
N ASP A 6 8.48 1.62 -14.77
CA ASP A 6 9.66 2.45 -15.00
C ASP A 6 9.30 3.91 -15.34
N GLY A 7 9.61 4.83 -14.42
CA GLY A 7 9.31 6.26 -14.50
C GLY A 7 9.42 6.98 -13.16
N ASN A 8 9.50 8.33 -13.18
CA ASN A 8 9.50 9.17 -11.97
C ASN A 8 8.20 8.95 -11.17
N LEU A 9 8.30 8.82 -9.85
CA LEU A 9 7.17 8.58 -8.94
C LEU A 9 6.00 9.54 -9.22
N MET A 10 6.29 10.84 -9.36
CA MET A 10 5.26 11.86 -9.57
C MET A 10 4.48 11.66 -10.89
N ASP A 11 5.10 11.10 -11.92
CA ASP A 11 4.44 10.81 -13.19
C ASP A 11 3.53 9.58 -13.07
N ARG A 12 3.99 8.53 -12.36
CA ARG A 12 3.18 7.34 -12.08
C ARG A 12 1.91 7.69 -11.32
N VAL A 13 2.02 8.62 -10.37
CA VAL A 13 0.92 9.09 -9.52
C VAL A 13 -0.13 9.82 -10.33
N ARG A 14 0.29 10.72 -11.23
CA ARG A 14 -0.62 11.43 -12.13
C ARG A 14 -1.38 10.46 -13.02
N ILE A 15 -0.67 9.49 -13.61
CA ILE A 15 -1.27 8.48 -14.47
C ILE A 15 -2.26 7.61 -13.70
N LEU A 16 -1.91 7.20 -12.48
CA LEU A 16 -2.77 6.42 -11.60
C LEU A 16 -4.08 7.16 -11.31
N LEU A 17 -4.00 8.42 -10.86
CA LEU A 17 -5.18 9.23 -10.54
C LEU A 17 -6.04 9.52 -11.77
N GLN A 18 -5.42 9.80 -12.92
CA GLN A 18 -6.14 10.02 -14.16
C GLN A 18 -6.94 8.77 -14.57
N ARG A 19 -6.33 7.59 -14.50
CA ARG A 19 -7.00 6.32 -14.80
C ARG A 19 -8.11 5.99 -13.80
N ASP A 20 -7.90 6.28 -12.53
CA ASP A 20 -8.91 6.04 -11.49
C ASP A 20 -10.15 6.94 -11.70
N LEU A 21 -9.92 8.20 -12.13
CA LEU A 21 -10.99 9.12 -12.52
C LEU A 21 -11.72 8.64 -13.78
N GLU A 22 -11.00 8.25 -14.84
CA GLU A 22 -11.60 7.70 -16.07
C GLU A 22 -12.47 6.47 -15.78
N TYR A 23 -12.01 5.60 -14.88
CA TYR A 23 -12.78 4.44 -14.44
C TYR A 23 -14.06 4.85 -13.70
N TYR A 24 -13.94 5.81 -12.78
CA TYR A 24 -15.06 6.34 -12.02
C TYR A 24 -16.10 6.99 -12.93
N GLU A 25 -15.69 7.79 -13.92
CA GLU A 25 -16.60 8.42 -14.87
C GLU A 25 -17.39 7.36 -15.67
N ALA A 26 -16.73 6.29 -16.09
CA ALA A 26 -17.35 5.22 -16.89
C ALA A 26 -18.28 4.29 -16.09
N HIS A 27 -17.95 3.98 -14.82
CA HIS A 27 -18.64 2.94 -14.05
C HIS A 27 -19.38 3.46 -12.82
N GLN A 28 -19.20 4.74 -12.46
CA GLN A 28 -19.71 5.36 -11.23
C GLN A 28 -19.30 4.58 -9.97
N ALA A 29 -18.10 3.98 -10.00
CA ALA A 29 -17.54 3.16 -8.95
C ALA A 29 -16.03 3.42 -8.81
N VAL A 30 -15.50 3.26 -7.60
CA VAL A 30 -14.05 3.39 -7.32
C VAL A 30 -13.40 2.02 -7.41
N LEU A 31 -12.20 1.93 -8.00
CA LEU A 31 -11.43 0.69 -7.96
C LEU A 31 -11.04 0.37 -6.53
N GLN A 32 -11.38 -0.83 -6.07
CA GLN A 32 -11.12 -1.29 -4.72
C GLN A 32 -10.12 -2.44 -4.74
N GLU A 33 -9.24 -2.45 -3.74
CA GLU A 33 -8.31 -3.52 -3.46
C GLU A 33 -8.62 -4.07 -2.06
N ASN A 34 -8.60 -5.40 -1.94
CA ASN A 34 -8.91 -6.05 -0.67
C ASN A 34 -7.67 -5.95 0.23
N LEU A 35 -7.82 -5.28 1.38
CA LEU A 35 -6.73 -5.10 2.34
C LEU A 35 -6.49 -6.35 3.18
N CYS A 36 -7.55 -7.07 3.52
CA CYS A 36 -7.51 -8.25 4.38
C CYS A 36 -8.20 -9.43 3.68
N PRO A 37 -7.45 -10.42 3.17
CA PRO A 37 -8.05 -11.61 2.57
C PRO A 37 -8.69 -12.55 3.61
N GLU A 38 -8.39 -12.38 4.90
CA GLU A 38 -8.89 -13.21 6.00
C GLU A 38 -10.10 -12.62 6.74
N VAL A 39 -10.68 -13.40 7.66
CA VAL A 39 -11.86 -13.04 8.44
C VAL A 39 -11.54 -11.90 9.40
N VAL A 40 -12.03 -10.71 9.09
CA VAL A 40 -12.05 -9.59 10.04
C VAL A 40 -13.33 -9.69 10.86
N GLY A 41 -13.17 -9.93 12.16
CA GLY A 41 -14.27 -10.11 13.10
C GLY A 41 -13.76 -10.04 14.53
N GLY A 42 -13.65 -8.82 15.05
CA GLY A 42 -13.15 -8.50 16.39
C GLY A 42 -13.39 -7.01 16.69
N MET A 43 -12.95 -6.54 17.87
CA MET A 43 -13.19 -5.17 18.37
C MET A 43 -12.66 -4.02 17.47
N LEU A 44 -11.89 -4.36 16.42
CA LEU A 44 -11.40 -3.44 15.40
C LEU A 44 -12.07 -3.77 14.06
N ASP A 45 -13.17 -3.08 13.74
CA ASP A 45 -13.78 -3.11 12.41
C ASP A 45 -12.88 -2.36 11.42
N PHE A 46 -11.81 -3.03 10.93
CA PHE A 46 -11.02 -2.48 9.85
C PHE A 46 -11.80 -2.56 8.53
N PRO A 47 -11.71 -1.53 7.67
CA PRO A 47 -12.36 -1.55 6.37
C PRO A 47 -11.79 -2.69 5.52
N HIS A 48 -12.65 -3.58 5.03
CA HIS A 48 -12.28 -4.69 4.14
C HIS A 48 -11.59 -4.23 2.84
N TYR A 49 -11.91 -3.01 2.39
CA TYR A 49 -11.47 -2.50 1.10
C TYR A 49 -10.83 -1.12 1.27
N ALA A 50 -9.76 -0.87 0.52
CA ALA A 50 -9.24 0.46 0.25
C ALA A 50 -9.35 0.76 -1.23
N SER A 51 -9.27 2.06 -1.58
CA SER A 51 -9.14 2.41 -2.99
C SER A 51 -7.81 1.88 -3.52
N PHE A 52 -7.86 1.30 -4.71
CA PHE A 52 -6.69 0.79 -5.42
C PHE A 52 -5.61 1.86 -5.53
N ALA A 53 -6.01 3.10 -5.83
CA ALA A 53 -5.09 4.22 -5.87
C ALA A 53 -4.38 4.45 -4.52
N ALA A 54 -5.10 4.45 -3.40
CA ALA A 54 -4.49 4.67 -2.09
C ALA A 54 -3.47 3.59 -1.72
N VAL A 55 -3.77 2.32 -2.00
CA VAL A 55 -2.87 1.19 -1.75
C VAL A 55 -1.58 1.34 -2.56
N LYS A 56 -1.69 1.62 -3.87
CA LYS A 56 -0.52 1.81 -4.74
C LYS A 56 0.34 3.02 -4.35
N LEU A 57 -0.29 4.13 -3.96
CA LEU A 57 0.43 5.30 -3.48
C LEU A 57 1.22 4.99 -2.21
N ALA A 58 0.62 4.31 -1.24
CA ALA A 58 1.32 3.96 0.00
C ALA A 58 2.56 3.08 -0.28
N LEU A 59 2.40 2.06 -1.13
CA LEU A 59 3.50 1.15 -1.51
C LEU A 59 4.64 1.89 -2.23
N TRP A 60 4.33 2.69 -3.25
CA TRP A 60 5.37 3.40 -4.00
C TRP A 60 6.11 4.45 -3.17
N TRP A 61 5.44 5.05 -2.19
CA TRP A 61 6.09 6.00 -1.27
C TRP A 61 7.00 5.28 -0.30
N GLU A 62 6.62 4.09 0.17
CA GLU A 62 7.48 3.26 0.99
C GLU A 62 8.73 2.84 0.22
N GLU A 63 8.57 2.37 -1.02
CA GLU A 63 9.70 2.03 -1.90
C GLU A 63 10.63 3.23 -2.14
N ALA A 64 10.06 4.41 -2.39
CA ALA A 64 10.84 5.64 -2.56
C ALA A 64 11.55 6.08 -1.27
N TRP A 65 10.92 5.88 -0.12
CA TRP A 65 11.51 6.13 1.19
C TRP A 65 12.68 5.17 1.47
N GLU A 66 12.46 3.87 1.30
CA GLU A 66 13.48 2.85 1.51
C GLU A 66 14.67 3.05 0.57
N ALA A 67 14.42 3.39 -0.70
CA ALA A 67 15.48 3.75 -1.63
C ALA A 67 16.31 4.95 -1.16
N ALA A 68 15.67 5.98 -0.60
CA ALA A 68 16.33 7.21 -0.16
C ALA A 68 17.05 7.07 1.19
N PHE A 69 16.48 6.35 2.15
CA PHE A 69 16.96 6.29 3.53
C PHE A 69 17.55 4.93 3.92
N GLN A 70 17.47 3.92 3.05
CA GLN A 70 17.97 2.56 3.27
C GLN A 70 17.43 1.93 4.57
N ARG A 71 16.20 2.29 4.93
CA ARG A 71 15.48 1.80 6.12
C ARG A 71 13.97 1.87 5.88
N PRO A 72 13.17 0.97 6.48
CA PRO A 72 11.72 1.05 6.41
C PRO A 72 11.22 2.31 7.14
N SER A 73 10.10 2.86 6.69
CA SER A 73 9.44 3.99 7.38
C SER A 73 8.64 3.53 8.60
N GLY A 74 8.28 2.25 8.65
CA GLY A 74 7.40 1.67 9.67
C GLY A 74 5.91 1.86 9.39
N LEU A 75 5.51 2.56 8.32
CA LEU A 75 4.11 2.73 7.94
C LEU A 75 3.43 1.44 7.50
N LEU A 76 4.16 0.60 6.76
CA LEU A 76 3.64 -0.63 6.17
C LEU A 76 4.20 -1.87 6.87
N ALA A 77 4.54 -1.79 8.17
CA ALA A 77 5.15 -2.87 8.94
C ALA A 77 4.42 -4.22 8.76
N LEU A 78 4.84 -4.97 7.74
CA LEU A 78 4.44 -6.32 7.44
C LEU A 78 5.30 -7.20 8.35
N GLY A 79 4.79 -7.45 9.56
CA GLY A 79 5.31 -8.47 10.46
C GLY A 79 6.77 -8.30 10.85
N ALA A 80 7.07 -7.33 11.71
CA ALA A 80 8.28 -7.36 12.55
C ALA A 80 7.98 -7.88 13.97
N ASP A 81 6.85 -8.58 14.16
CA ASP A 81 6.48 -9.21 15.44
C ASP A 81 7.00 -10.65 15.58
N ASP A 82 7.82 -11.15 14.64
CA ASP A 82 8.52 -12.45 14.73
C ASP A 82 10.05 -12.30 14.80
N ALA A 83 10.53 -11.22 15.43
CA ALA A 83 11.93 -11.10 15.84
C ALA A 83 12.03 -10.86 17.34
N GLU A 84 11.34 -11.68 18.14
CA GLU A 84 11.81 -11.93 19.51
C GLU A 84 12.83 -13.07 19.51
N ASP A 85 13.84 -12.84 20.37
CA ASP A 85 14.84 -13.77 20.90
C ASP A 85 16.13 -13.95 20.09
N PHE A 86 17.21 -13.27 20.53
CA PHE A 86 18.45 -13.95 20.94
C PHE A 86 19.32 -13.04 21.83
N SER A 87 19.56 -13.56 23.04
CA SER A 87 20.58 -13.27 24.07
C SER A 87 20.47 -11.98 24.89
N ASP A 88 19.72 -12.09 25.99
CA ASP A 88 20.24 -11.73 27.31
C ASP A 88 21.41 -12.68 27.61
N ASP A 89 22.66 -12.17 27.64
CA ASP A 89 23.79 -12.83 28.30
C ASP A 89 24.83 -11.75 28.68
N GLU A 90 24.85 -11.47 29.99
CA GLU A 90 25.86 -10.78 30.85
C GLU A 90 26.56 -9.48 30.40
#